data_AF-T1ESR5-F1
#
_entry.id   AF-T1ESR5-F1
#
_cell.length_a   1.000
_cell.length_b   1.000
_cell.length_c   1.000
_cell.angle_alpha   90.00
_cell.angle_beta   90.00
_cell.angle_gamma   90.00
#
_symmetry.space_group_name_H-M   'P 1'
#
loop_
_entity.id
_entity.type
_entity.pdbx_description
1 polymer ?
#
loop_
_entity_poly.entity_id
_entity_poly.type
_entity_poly.pdbx_seq_one_letter_code
_entity_poly.pdbx_strand_id
1 'polypeptide(L)'
;MLYKLMDTSKKLKLKLLYLVVVCAFLLTIHEHFNKNCIIRPATPPRGFVTSTPNFSTQAQLLSFQIFSSSLYGNQTQSSSLYVLPSSSYEDPFEYDDEPDFRVIVLTYKRFESLKLLLSTLQDLEMDGDSLHVDIWIDRDEKKNTVDNKTLQVSKSFASSNNYTSVHVQEKHAGLYKQWLLTYKPKRDDEIVLFVEDDQELSKYGYRWLKAVHAKYSFYEDYLGCTLRLLSPVHPMKIKLAGNESVFMHRVFSTHAFSPKPAKWRQFQNWFASHWKRNGFKPYVPGIRPTSWYKSFEKKNTTHHMWSMWMLYFSYVEQLFTVYSNPDIFVIKASTNFSYTTPSHVNKSVKLNATSKNLQIKKKHKCLNNDRQEKGLHFSASKQNNKLKNAQDVKRNCILLDFWDEKFVLFSNNITKIDWDGGQVFP
;
A
#
# COMPACT_ATOMS: atom_id res chain seq x y z
N MET A 1 57.56 -0.95 33.33
CA MET A 1 56.90 -0.05 32.36
C MET A 1 57.19 -0.44 30.90
N LEU A 2 58.45 -0.68 30.52
CA LEU A 2 58.86 -1.12 29.17
C LEU A 2 58.19 -2.42 28.66
N TYR A 3 57.97 -3.43 29.52
CA TYR A 3 57.31 -4.69 29.12
C TYR A 3 55.84 -4.51 28.66
N LYS A 4 55.10 -3.55 29.25
CA LYS A 4 53.71 -3.24 28.85
C LYS A 4 53.63 -2.54 27.50
N LEU A 5 54.64 -1.74 27.15
CA LEU A 5 54.74 -1.06 25.85
C LEU A 5 55.10 -2.03 24.72
N MET A 6 55.92 -3.05 25.00
CA MET A 6 56.24 -4.08 24.00
C MET A 6 55.06 -5.02 23.70
N ASP A 7 54.21 -5.34 24.69
CA ASP A 7 53.02 -6.17 24.49
C ASP A 7 51.92 -5.47 23.68
N THR A 8 51.75 -4.16 23.89
CA THR A 8 50.81 -3.34 23.09
C THR A 8 51.27 -3.20 21.64
N SER A 9 52.57 -3.08 21.38
CA SER A 9 53.12 -3.06 20.02
C SER A 9 52.88 -4.38 19.27
N LYS A 10 53.05 -5.54 19.93
CA LYS A 10 52.77 -6.85 19.32
C LYS A 10 51.29 -7.03 18.99
N LYS A 11 50.38 -6.64 19.90
CA LYS A 11 48.92 -6.69 19.67
C LYS A 11 48.49 -5.78 18.53
N LEU A 12 49.10 -4.61 18.38
CA LEU A 12 48.82 -3.68 17.29
C LEU A 12 49.29 -4.24 15.93
N LYS A 13 50.50 -4.82 15.88
CA LYS A 13 51.03 -5.48 14.68
C LYS A 13 50.16 -6.67 14.25
N LEU A 14 49.66 -7.47 15.20
CA LEU A 14 48.79 -8.61 14.90
C LEU A 14 47.42 -8.16 14.34
N LYS A 15 46.83 -7.09 14.88
CA LYS A 15 45.60 -6.49 14.36
C LYS A 15 45.78 -5.90 12.96
N LEU A 16 46.91 -5.25 12.71
CA LEU A 16 47.23 -4.69 11.40
C LEU A 16 47.44 -5.80 10.36
N LEU A 17 48.13 -6.88 10.73
CA LEU A 17 48.31 -8.05 9.87
C LEU A 17 46.96 -8.72 9.53
N TYR A 18 46.09 -8.87 10.52
CA TYR A 18 44.74 -9.40 10.31
C TYR A 18 43.93 -8.54 9.33
N LEU A 19 44.00 -7.21 9.46
CA LEU A 19 43.31 -6.28 8.56
C LEU A 19 43.82 -6.42 7.12
N VAL A 20 45.14 -6.52 6.92
CA VAL A 20 45.75 -6.70 5.59
C VAL A 20 45.31 -8.02 4.95
N VAL A 21 45.26 -9.11 5.71
CA VAL A 21 44.80 -10.43 5.21
C VAL A 21 43.32 -10.38 4.81
N VAL A 22 42.47 -9.75 5.61
CA VAL A 22 41.04 -9.59 5.29
C VAL A 22 40.85 -8.75 4.03
N CYS A 23 41.58 -7.63 3.90
CA CYS A 23 41.52 -6.79 2.69
C CYS A 23 41.99 -7.54 1.44
N ALA A 24 43.08 -8.30 1.53
CA ALA A 24 43.58 -9.12 0.41
C ALA A 24 42.56 -10.19 0.00
N PHE A 25 41.90 -10.85 0.96
CA PHE A 25 40.87 -11.85 0.68
C PHE A 25 39.64 -11.23 -0.01
N LEU A 26 39.19 -10.05 0.43
CA LEU A 26 38.08 -9.34 -0.19
C LEU A 26 38.40 -8.86 -1.62
N LEU A 27 39.64 -8.43 -1.87
CA LEU A 27 40.09 -8.07 -3.22
C LEU A 27 40.09 -9.29 -4.16
N THR A 28 40.53 -10.45 -3.68
CA THR A 28 40.49 -11.70 -4.46
C THR A 28 39.05 -12.13 -4.79
N ILE A 29 38.12 -11.99 -3.83
CA ILE A 29 36.68 -12.23 -4.08
C ILE A 29 36.16 -11.27 -5.14
N HIS A 30 36.48 -9.98 -5.04
CA HIS A 30 36.03 -8.97 -6.00
C HIS A 30 36.55 -9.25 -7.43
N GLU A 31 37.82 -9.62 -7.57
CA GLU A 31 38.38 -10.02 -8.86
C GLU A 31 37.72 -11.29 -9.43
N HIS A 32 37.41 -12.27 -8.57
CA HIS A 32 36.77 -13.51 -8.99
C HIS A 32 35.35 -13.26 -9.52
N PHE A 33 34.59 -12.37 -8.87
CA PHE A 33 33.27 -11.96 -9.36
C PHE A 33 33.35 -11.18 -10.68
N ASN A 34 34.31 -10.25 -10.82
CA ASN A 34 34.46 -9.48 -12.05
C ASN A 34 34.92 -10.32 -13.24
N LYS A 35 35.74 -11.36 -13.02
CA LYS A 35 36.22 -12.25 -14.11
C LYS A 35 35.15 -13.23 -14.60
N ASN A 36 34.14 -13.55 -13.79
CA ASN A 36 33.12 -14.55 -14.12
C ASN A 36 31.76 -13.96 -14.55
N CYS A 37 31.57 -12.64 -14.47
CA CYS A 37 30.40 -11.95 -15.03
C CYS A 37 30.67 -11.45 -16.46
N ILE A 38 30.78 -12.38 -17.42
CA ILE A 38 30.60 -12.06 -18.85
C ILE A 38 29.16 -12.40 -19.23
N ILE A 39 28.26 -11.44 -19.05
CA ILE A 39 26.93 -11.49 -19.68
C ILE A 39 27.15 -11.19 -21.15
N ARG A 40 27.06 -12.21 -22.01
CA ARG A 40 27.01 -12.01 -23.46
C ARG A 40 25.65 -11.38 -23.81
N PRO A 41 25.61 -10.26 -24.57
CA PRO A 41 24.35 -9.72 -25.04
C PRO A 41 23.70 -10.71 -26.03
N ALA A 42 22.43 -11.04 -25.79
CA ALA A 42 21.63 -11.79 -26.73
C ALA A 42 21.45 -10.98 -28.02
N THR A 43 21.93 -11.53 -29.14
CA THR A 43 21.61 -11.03 -30.48
C THR A 43 20.11 -11.15 -30.76
N PRO A 44 19.45 -10.10 -31.27
CA PRO A 44 18.04 -10.17 -31.64
C PRO A 44 17.86 -10.99 -32.94
N PRO A 45 16.74 -11.73 -33.09
CA PRO A 45 16.44 -12.41 -34.34
C PRO A 45 16.14 -11.40 -35.45
N ARG A 46 16.84 -11.56 -36.58
CA ARG A 46 16.57 -10.84 -37.83
C ARG A 46 15.31 -11.37 -38.48
N GLY A 47 14.44 -10.44 -38.85
CA GLY A 47 13.66 -10.49 -40.09
C GLY A 47 12.16 -10.68 -39.90
N PHE A 48 11.40 -9.60 -40.07
CA PHE A 48 10.21 -9.64 -40.92
C PHE A 48 10.03 -8.28 -41.61
N VAL A 49 9.91 -8.37 -42.93
CA VAL A 49 9.80 -7.29 -43.90
C VAL A 49 8.42 -6.63 -43.77
N THR A 50 8.40 -5.30 -43.79
CA THR A 50 7.19 -4.48 -43.85
C THR A 50 6.51 -4.64 -45.20
N SER A 51 5.26 -5.12 -45.19
CA SER A 51 4.31 -4.83 -46.25
C SER A 51 3.00 -4.34 -45.62
N THR A 52 2.68 -3.09 -45.90
CA THR A 52 1.34 -2.53 -45.72
C THR A 52 0.37 -3.18 -46.69
N PRO A 53 -0.90 -3.37 -46.30
CA PRO A 53 -1.93 -2.89 -47.21
C PRO A 53 -3.04 -2.10 -46.51
N ASN A 54 -3.45 -1.05 -47.20
CA ASN A 54 -4.77 -0.42 -47.10
C ASN A 54 -5.86 -1.48 -47.21
N PHE A 55 -6.91 -1.40 -46.38
CA PHE A 55 -8.25 -1.81 -46.82
C PHE A 55 -9.34 -0.96 -46.18
N SER A 56 -10.12 -0.33 -47.07
CA SER A 56 -11.44 0.20 -46.83
C SER A 56 -12.50 -0.91 -46.93
N THR A 57 -13.70 -0.55 -46.46
CA THR A 57 -15.04 -1.07 -46.81
C THR A 57 -15.54 -2.42 -46.24
N GLN A 58 -16.61 -2.24 -45.44
CA GLN A 58 -17.91 -2.95 -45.42
C GLN A 58 -18.01 -4.42 -44.95
N ALA A 59 -18.68 -4.54 -43.80
CA ALA A 59 -19.82 -5.40 -43.47
C ALA A 59 -19.82 -6.88 -43.89
N GLN A 60 -19.97 -7.77 -42.90
CA GLN A 60 -21.10 -8.71 -42.88
C GLN A 60 -21.29 -9.34 -41.48
N LEU A 61 -22.54 -9.33 -41.04
CA LEU A 61 -23.09 -10.09 -39.92
C LEU A 61 -22.89 -11.59 -40.17
N LEU A 62 -22.46 -12.33 -39.15
CA LEU A 62 -22.83 -13.73 -38.98
C LEU A 62 -22.89 -14.05 -37.48
N SER A 63 -24.12 -14.25 -37.03
CA SER A 63 -24.52 -14.86 -35.77
C SER A 63 -24.01 -16.30 -35.67
N PHE A 64 -23.36 -16.64 -34.56
CA PHE A 64 -23.25 -18.02 -34.09
C PHE A 64 -23.68 -18.09 -32.62
N GLN A 65 -24.91 -18.55 -32.41
CA GLN A 65 -25.32 -19.16 -31.15
C GLN A 65 -24.70 -20.56 -31.10
N ILE A 66 -23.92 -20.85 -30.07
CA ILE A 66 -23.70 -22.23 -29.63
C ILE A 66 -24.06 -22.30 -28.15
N PHE A 67 -25.12 -23.06 -27.89
CA PHE A 67 -25.44 -23.62 -26.59
C PHE A 67 -24.32 -24.56 -26.15
N SER A 68 -23.76 -24.34 -24.98
CA SER A 68 -23.13 -25.38 -24.17
C SER A 68 -23.57 -25.21 -22.73
N SER A 69 -24.72 -25.79 -22.45
CA SER A 69 -25.12 -26.17 -21.10
C SER A 69 -24.38 -27.46 -20.71
N SER A 70 -24.01 -27.51 -19.43
CA SER A 70 -23.78 -28.69 -18.60
C SER A 70 -22.36 -28.87 -18.04
N LEU A 71 -22.37 -29.11 -16.72
CA LEU A 71 -21.35 -29.75 -15.88
C LEU A 71 -20.20 -28.87 -15.38
N TYR A 72 -20.56 -27.84 -14.59
CA TYR A 72 -19.76 -27.55 -13.40
C TYR A 72 -20.42 -28.20 -12.19
N GLY A 73 -19.72 -29.18 -11.63
CA GLY A 73 -20.11 -29.88 -10.41
C GLY A 73 -20.23 -28.90 -9.25
N ASN A 74 -21.30 -29.06 -8.48
CA ASN A 74 -21.45 -28.48 -7.16
C ASN A 74 -20.35 -29.04 -6.23
N GLN A 75 -19.21 -28.36 -6.14
CA GLN A 75 -18.41 -28.41 -4.92
C GLN A 75 -18.93 -27.32 -3.99
N THR A 76 -19.77 -27.72 -3.05
CA THR A 76 -19.96 -26.99 -1.79
C THR A 76 -18.62 -26.97 -1.05
N GLN A 77 -17.77 -25.98 -1.34
CA GLN A 77 -16.68 -25.63 -0.45
C GLN A 77 -17.31 -24.97 0.78
N SER A 78 -17.36 -25.74 1.86
CA SER A 78 -17.60 -25.25 3.21
C SER A 78 -16.67 -24.06 3.46
N SER A 79 -17.23 -22.88 3.73
CA SER A 79 -16.49 -21.71 4.21
C SER A 79 -15.79 -22.08 5.51
N SER A 80 -14.57 -22.61 5.40
CA SER A 80 -13.80 -23.13 6.52
C SER A 80 -13.18 -21.98 7.28
N LEU A 81 -13.59 -21.82 8.54
CA LEU A 81 -12.87 -21.03 9.51
C LEU A 81 -11.49 -21.68 9.72
N TYR A 82 -10.43 -21.06 9.22
CA TYR A 82 -9.08 -21.51 9.50
C TYR A 82 -8.67 -20.97 10.87
N VAL A 83 -8.65 -21.86 11.86
CA VAL A 83 -7.87 -21.64 13.08
C VAL A 83 -6.46 -22.13 12.75
N LEU A 84 -5.48 -21.23 12.75
CA LEU A 84 -4.12 -21.57 12.38
C LEU A 84 -3.57 -22.73 13.24
N PRO A 85 -3.00 -23.78 12.64
CA PRO A 85 -2.20 -24.76 13.38
C PRO A 85 -0.95 -24.09 13.96
N SER A 86 -0.48 -24.58 15.10
CA SER A 86 0.55 -23.98 15.96
C SER A 86 1.99 -23.96 15.38
N SER A 87 2.19 -24.10 14.06
CA SER A 87 3.52 -24.03 13.47
C SER A 87 4.05 -22.59 13.59
N SER A 88 5.10 -22.44 14.41
CA SER A 88 5.87 -21.22 14.67
C SER A 88 5.09 -19.91 14.50
N TYR A 89 4.52 -19.40 15.60
CA TYR A 89 3.88 -18.07 15.74
C TYR A 89 4.72 -16.86 15.28
N GLU A 90 5.88 -17.11 14.71
CA GLU A 90 6.89 -16.15 14.29
C GLU A 90 7.08 -16.15 12.76
N ASP A 91 6.56 -17.15 12.03
CA ASP A 91 6.70 -17.24 10.58
C ASP A 91 5.49 -16.62 9.86
N PRO A 92 5.71 -15.83 8.79
CA PRO A 92 4.60 -15.27 8.02
C PRO A 92 3.81 -16.33 7.25
N PHE A 93 2.49 -16.14 7.18
CA PHE A 93 1.55 -17.09 6.59
C PHE A 93 1.66 -17.17 5.07
N GLU A 94 1.88 -18.38 4.54
CA GLU A 94 1.87 -18.68 3.11
C GLU A 94 0.52 -19.28 2.71
N TYR A 95 -0.04 -18.79 1.61
CA TYR A 95 -1.32 -19.24 1.08
C TYR A 95 -1.12 -20.36 0.04
N ASP A 96 -2.07 -21.30 -0.02
CA ASP A 96 -2.04 -22.40 -0.99
C ASP A 96 -2.61 -21.98 -2.36
N ASP A 97 -3.57 -21.04 -2.36
CA ASP A 97 -4.14 -20.42 -3.56
C ASP A 97 -3.21 -19.34 -4.15
N GLU A 98 -3.38 -19.09 -5.46
CA GLU A 98 -2.53 -18.18 -6.23
C GLU A 98 -3.38 -17.18 -7.04
N PRO A 99 -4.09 -16.25 -6.37
CA PRO A 99 -4.84 -15.22 -7.05
C PRO A 99 -3.90 -14.19 -7.69
N ASP A 100 -4.41 -13.44 -8.66
CA ASP A 100 -3.72 -12.29 -9.24
C ASP A 100 -3.71 -11.11 -8.26
N PHE A 101 -4.79 -10.95 -7.49
CA PHE A 101 -4.96 -9.92 -6.48
C PHE A 101 -5.40 -10.47 -5.13
N ARG A 102 -4.62 -10.20 -4.08
CA ARG A 102 -4.97 -10.54 -2.70
C ARG A 102 -5.17 -9.29 -1.86
N VAL A 103 -6.28 -9.22 -1.13
CA VAL A 103 -6.54 -8.17 -0.14
C VAL A 103 -6.43 -8.75 1.26
N ILE A 104 -5.46 -8.26 2.03
CA ILE A 104 -5.28 -8.60 3.43
C ILE A 104 -5.99 -7.54 4.27
N VAL A 105 -7.12 -7.92 4.88
CA VAL A 105 -7.92 -7.05 5.75
C VAL A 105 -7.51 -7.28 7.21
N LEU A 106 -7.01 -6.23 7.85
CA LEU A 106 -6.61 -6.25 9.25
C LEU A 106 -7.70 -5.60 10.11
N THR A 107 -8.28 -6.35 11.04
CA THR A 107 -9.36 -5.87 11.91
C THR A 107 -9.21 -6.38 13.34
N TYR A 108 -9.95 -5.76 14.25
CA TYR A 108 -9.97 -6.11 15.67
C TYR A 108 -11.41 -6.11 16.21
N LYS A 109 -11.94 -4.97 16.67
CA LYS A 109 -13.28 -4.86 17.29
C LYS A 109 -14.10 -3.69 16.77
N ARG A 110 -14.07 -3.46 15.46
CA ARG A 110 -14.75 -2.34 14.79
C ARG A 110 -15.64 -2.83 13.64
N PHE A 111 -16.62 -3.67 13.95
CA PHE A 111 -17.48 -4.31 12.95
C PHE A 111 -18.19 -3.34 11.98
N GLU A 112 -18.61 -2.14 12.41
CA GLU A 112 -19.21 -1.13 11.51
C GLU A 112 -18.19 -0.57 10.52
N SER A 113 -16.96 -0.41 11.00
CA SER A 113 -15.82 -0.05 10.17
C SER A 113 -15.60 -1.14 9.12
N LEU A 114 -15.37 -2.36 9.59
CA LEU A 114 -15.16 -3.51 8.73
C LEU A 114 -16.29 -3.68 7.69
N LYS A 115 -17.55 -3.61 8.09
CA LYS A 115 -18.70 -3.76 7.20
C LYS A 115 -18.66 -2.80 6.01
N LEU A 116 -18.29 -1.54 6.24
CA LEU A 116 -18.19 -0.54 5.19
C LEU A 116 -16.98 -0.79 4.27
N LEU A 117 -15.81 -1.16 4.81
CA LEU A 117 -14.67 -1.59 3.98
C LEU A 117 -15.09 -2.75 3.08
N LEU A 118 -15.68 -3.79 3.66
CA LEU A 118 -16.11 -4.99 2.95
C LEU A 118 -17.12 -4.67 1.84
N SER A 119 -18.04 -3.72 2.05
CA SER A 119 -18.94 -3.27 0.98
C SER A 119 -18.19 -2.67 -0.21
N THR A 120 -17.11 -1.91 0.02
CA THR A 120 -16.30 -1.36 -1.09
C THR A 120 -15.47 -2.40 -1.82
N LEU A 121 -15.13 -3.53 -1.17
CA LEU A 121 -14.40 -4.63 -1.81
C LEU A 121 -15.27 -5.42 -2.80
N GLN A 122 -16.60 -5.45 -2.60
CA GLN A 122 -17.53 -6.09 -3.53
C GLN A 122 -17.63 -5.35 -4.87
N ASP A 123 -17.34 -4.05 -4.86
CA ASP A 123 -17.49 -3.20 -6.03
C ASP A 123 -16.21 -3.12 -6.88
N LEU A 124 -15.12 -3.81 -6.51
CA LEU A 124 -13.86 -3.73 -7.22
C LEU A 124 -13.97 -4.20 -8.68
N GLU A 125 -13.40 -3.41 -9.60
CA GLU A 125 -13.22 -3.80 -10.99
C GLU A 125 -11.91 -4.58 -11.14
N MET A 126 -12.05 -5.88 -11.39
CA MET A 126 -10.95 -6.85 -11.45
C MET A 126 -10.34 -7.04 -12.84
N ASP A 127 -10.90 -6.44 -13.88
CA ASP A 127 -10.38 -6.51 -15.26
C ASP A 127 -10.14 -7.93 -15.79
N GLY A 128 -10.93 -8.90 -15.30
CA GLY A 128 -10.83 -10.32 -15.65
C GLY A 128 -9.90 -11.14 -14.77
N ASP A 129 -9.18 -10.51 -13.84
CA ASP A 129 -8.25 -11.18 -12.93
C ASP A 129 -8.96 -11.75 -11.69
N SER A 130 -8.30 -12.68 -11.02
CA SER A 130 -8.79 -13.31 -9.80
C SER A 130 -8.53 -12.46 -8.55
N LEU A 131 -9.53 -12.37 -7.68
CA LEU A 131 -9.46 -11.72 -6.36
C LEU A 131 -9.49 -12.80 -5.28
N HIS A 132 -8.72 -12.62 -4.20
CA HIS A 132 -8.95 -13.28 -2.92
C HIS A 132 -8.89 -12.28 -1.76
N VAL A 133 -9.77 -12.43 -0.76
CA VAL A 133 -9.84 -11.55 0.41
C VAL A 133 -9.61 -12.35 1.69
N ASP A 134 -8.57 -11.99 2.44
CA ASP A 134 -8.25 -12.60 3.73
C ASP A 134 -8.55 -11.64 4.88
N ILE A 135 -9.56 -11.98 5.68
CA ILE A 135 -9.97 -11.17 6.83
C ILE A 135 -9.31 -11.70 8.10
N TRP A 136 -8.33 -10.96 8.60
CA TRP A 136 -7.59 -11.29 9.82
C TRP A 136 -8.12 -10.51 11.03
N ILE A 137 -8.67 -11.25 12.00
CA ILE A 137 -9.27 -10.70 13.21
C ILE A 137 -8.35 -10.90 14.40
N ASP A 138 -7.89 -9.80 15.03
CA ASP A 138 -7.13 -9.86 16.27
C ASP A 138 -8.01 -10.19 17.49
N ARG A 139 -7.37 -10.62 18.57
CA ARG A 139 -7.99 -10.82 19.87
C ARG A 139 -7.68 -9.67 20.81
N ASP A 140 -8.55 -9.52 21.81
CA ASP A 140 -8.32 -8.58 22.89
C ASP A 140 -7.09 -8.96 23.72
N GLU A 141 -6.18 -8.01 23.92
CA GLU A 141 -4.92 -8.24 24.64
C GLU A 141 -5.13 -8.83 26.04
N LYS A 142 -6.17 -8.37 26.76
CA LYS A 142 -6.39 -8.76 28.16
C LYS A 142 -7.24 -10.01 28.30
N LYS A 143 -8.28 -10.12 27.46
CA LYS A 143 -9.26 -11.22 27.55
C LYS A 143 -8.94 -12.39 26.65
N ASN A 144 -8.06 -12.18 25.66
CA ASN A 144 -7.81 -13.12 24.57
C ASN A 144 -9.09 -13.58 23.83
N THR A 145 -10.10 -12.70 23.79
CA THR A 145 -11.39 -12.96 23.13
C THR A 145 -11.46 -12.25 21.78
N VAL A 146 -12.13 -12.87 20.83
CA VAL A 146 -12.53 -12.24 19.56
C VAL A 146 -13.81 -11.43 19.75
N ASP A 147 -13.95 -10.30 19.06
CA ASP A 147 -15.21 -9.55 19.06
C ASP A 147 -16.28 -10.29 18.22
N ASN A 148 -17.37 -10.69 18.85
CA ASN A 148 -18.40 -11.52 18.21
C ASN A 148 -19.06 -10.82 17.02
N LYS A 149 -19.28 -9.50 17.08
CA LYS A 149 -19.91 -8.77 15.98
C LYS A 149 -18.99 -8.68 14.77
N THR A 150 -17.70 -8.43 15.00
CA THR A 150 -16.67 -8.41 13.96
C THR A 150 -16.59 -9.78 13.30
N LEU A 151 -16.53 -10.86 14.08
CA LEU A 151 -16.53 -12.23 13.56
C LEU A 151 -17.79 -12.55 12.74
N GLN A 152 -18.97 -12.13 13.22
CA GLN A 152 -20.23 -12.34 12.49
C GLN A 152 -20.22 -11.62 11.14
N VAL A 153 -19.82 -10.35 11.09
CA VAL A 153 -19.71 -9.59 9.83
C VAL A 153 -18.75 -10.26 8.87
N SER A 154 -17.56 -10.68 9.32
CA SER A 154 -16.58 -11.38 8.48
C SER A 154 -17.14 -12.69 7.92
N LYS A 155 -17.78 -13.51 8.77
CA LYS A 155 -18.38 -14.78 8.34
C LYS A 155 -19.52 -14.58 7.35
N SER A 156 -20.41 -13.62 7.60
CA SER A 156 -21.50 -13.30 6.67
C SER A 156 -20.98 -12.87 5.30
N PHE A 157 -19.91 -12.08 5.26
CA PHE A 157 -19.27 -11.68 4.00
C PHE A 157 -18.61 -12.86 3.29
N ALA A 158 -17.89 -13.73 4.01
CA ALA A 158 -17.28 -14.92 3.41
C ALA A 158 -18.32 -15.93 2.90
N SER A 159 -19.45 -16.08 3.60
CA SER A 159 -20.54 -16.94 3.12
C SER A 159 -21.21 -16.44 1.84
N SER A 160 -21.11 -15.14 1.53
CA SER A 160 -21.63 -14.59 0.26
C SER A 160 -20.56 -14.48 -0.84
N ASN A 161 -19.29 -14.76 -0.55
CA ASN A 161 -18.17 -14.60 -1.47
C ASN A 161 -17.22 -15.80 -1.37
N ASN A 162 -17.20 -16.65 -2.40
CA ASN A 162 -16.35 -17.85 -2.45
C ASN A 162 -14.84 -17.55 -2.49
N TYR A 163 -14.46 -16.31 -2.73
CA TYR A 163 -13.07 -15.84 -2.77
C TYR A 163 -12.58 -15.26 -1.43
N THR A 164 -13.29 -15.51 -0.33
CA THR A 164 -12.95 -14.93 0.98
C THR A 164 -12.66 -15.97 2.03
N SER A 165 -11.57 -15.76 2.77
CA SER A 165 -11.22 -16.52 3.98
C SER A 165 -11.27 -15.65 5.23
N VAL A 166 -11.72 -16.23 6.35
CA VAL A 166 -11.73 -15.57 7.66
C VAL A 166 -10.76 -16.27 8.60
N HIS A 167 -9.80 -15.51 9.10
CA HIS A 167 -8.73 -15.95 9.98
C HIS A 167 -8.86 -15.27 11.34
N VAL A 168 -8.91 -16.07 12.40
CA VAL A 168 -8.92 -15.55 13.77
C VAL A 168 -7.57 -15.87 14.39
N GLN A 169 -6.85 -14.83 14.83
CA GLN A 169 -5.57 -15.00 15.52
C GLN A 169 -5.75 -15.91 16.74
N GLU A 170 -4.79 -16.78 17.05
CA GLU A 170 -4.90 -17.68 18.21
C GLU A 170 -4.78 -16.93 19.54
N LYS A 171 -3.88 -15.94 19.57
CA LYS A 171 -3.67 -15.00 20.68
C LYS A 171 -3.62 -13.56 20.17
N HIS A 172 -3.67 -12.59 21.08
CA HIS A 172 -3.44 -11.19 20.72
C HIS A 172 -2.11 -11.04 19.94
N ALA A 173 -2.23 -10.62 18.68
CA ALA A 173 -1.13 -10.44 17.76
C ALA A 173 -0.58 -9.00 17.86
N GLY A 174 -1.48 -8.02 17.99
CA GLY A 174 -1.16 -6.61 17.91
C GLY A 174 -0.81 -6.19 16.47
N LEU A 175 -0.67 -4.88 16.26
CA LEU A 175 -0.44 -4.30 14.93
C LEU A 175 0.76 -4.91 14.21
N TYR A 176 1.90 -5.07 14.88
CA TYR A 176 3.11 -5.54 14.19
C TYR A 176 2.96 -6.97 13.65
N LYS A 177 2.35 -7.90 14.41
CA LYS A 177 2.16 -9.27 13.92
C LYS A 177 1.06 -9.35 12.87
N GLN A 178 -0.01 -8.59 13.04
CA GLN A 178 -1.05 -8.49 12.00
C GLN A 178 -0.47 -8.02 10.67
N TRP A 179 0.44 -7.06 10.67
CA TRP A 179 1.08 -6.60 9.45
C TRP A 179 2.11 -7.58 8.91
N LEU A 180 2.96 -8.14 9.78
CA LEU A 180 4.14 -8.91 9.34
C LEU A 180 3.86 -10.39 9.07
N LEU A 181 2.87 -10.99 9.72
CA LEU A 181 2.70 -12.45 9.75
C LEU A 181 1.49 -12.96 8.97
N THR A 182 0.64 -12.08 8.45
CA THR A 182 -0.61 -12.47 7.77
C THR A 182 -0.44 -12.76 6.28
N TYR A 183 0.73 -12.46 5.73
CA TYR A 183 1.05 -12.72 4.33
C TYR A 183 2.54 -12.88 4.11
N LYS A 184 2.91 -13.95 3.43
CA LYS A 184 4.21 -14.19 2.84
C LYS A 184 4.01 -14.40 1.35
N PRO A 185 4.61 -13.56 0.49
CA PRO A 185 4.55 -13.80 -0.93
C PRO A 185 5.17 -15.15 -1.25
N LYS A 186 4.57 -15.86 -2.20
CA LYS A 186 5.16 -17.05 -2.86
C LYS A 186 5.69 -16.67 -4.24
N ARG A 187 4.91 -15.87 -4.98
CA ARG A 187 5.24 -15.39 -6.31
C ARG A 187 5.66 -13.91 -6.27
N ASP A 188 6.17 -13.41 -7.40
CA ASP A 188 6.55 -11.99 -7.56
C ASP A 188 5.52 -11.19 -8.38
N ASP A 189 4.55 -11.87 -8.98
CA ASP A 189 3.49 -11.29 -9.82
C ASP A 189 2.13 -11.16 -9.13
N GLU A 190 1.92 -11.81 -7.98
CA GLU A 190 0.76 -11.60 -7.11
C GLU A 190 0.78 -10.16 -6.55
N ILE A 191 -0.28 -9.40 -6.82
CA ILE A 191 -0.47 -8.08 -6.22
C ILE A 191 -1.18 -8.27 -4.89
N VAL A 192 -0.55 -7.79 -3.81
CA VAL A 192 -1.19 -7.77 -2.48
C VAL A 192 -1.54 -6.35 -2.07
N LEU A 193 -2.68 -6.15 -1.43
CA LEU A 193 -3.08 -4.89 -0.80
C LEU A 193 -3.41 -5.12 0.67
N PHE A 194 -2.69 -4.44 1.56
CA PHE A 194 -3.02 -4.39 2.98
C PHE A 194 -3.95 -3.22 3.27
N VAL A 195 -5.07 -3.51 3.94
CA VAL A 195 -6.03 -2.51 4.40
C VAL A 195 -6.43 -2.74 5.84
N GLU A 196 -6.61 -1.64 6.58
CA GLU A 196 -7.23 -1.67 7.90
C GLU A 196 -8.75 -1.45 7.77
N ASP A 197 -9.53 -1.92 8.75
CA ASP A 197 -10.99 -1.88 8.75
C ASP A 197 -11.63 -0.47 8.70
N ASP A 198 -10.89 0.62 8.95
CA ASP A 198 -11.38 1.99 8.82
C ASP A 198 -11.22 2.61 7.43
N GLN A 199 -10.75 1.83 6.46
CA GLN A 199 -10.53 2.29 5.11
C GLN A 199 -11.74 2.05 4.20
N GLU A 200 -11.86 2.83 3.13
CA GLU A 200 -12.79 2.62 2.01
C GLU A 200 -11.99 2.66 0.70
N LEU A 201 -12.30 1.78 -0.26
CA LEU A 201 -11.59 1.70 -1.55
C LEU A 201 -12.46 2.16 -2.71
N SER A 202 -11.84 2.80 -3.71
CA SER A 202 -12.47 3.02 -5.00
C SER A 202 -12.60 1.69 -5.74
N LYS A 203 -13.68 1.54 -6.52
CA LYS A 203 -13.85 0.41 -7.43
C LYS A 203 -12.69 0.23 -8.42
N TYR A 204 -11.97 1.29 -8.77
CA TYR A 204 -10.79 1.21 -9.67
C TYR A 204 -9.46 1.13 -8.92
N GLY A 205 -9.47 0.87 -7.61
CA GLY A 205 -8.27 0.71 -6.81
C GLY A 205 -7.34 -0.35 -7.38
N TYR A 206 -7.88 -1.53 -7.71
CA TYR A 206 -7.10 -2.63 -8.29
C TYR A 206 -6.51 -2.27 -9.66
N ARG A 207 -7.32 -1.75 -10.59
CA ARG A 207 -6.84 -1.32 -11.91
C ARG A 207 -5.65 -0.36 -11.82
N TRP A 208 -5.68 0.59 -10.88
CA TRP A 208 -4.55 1.48 -10.64
C TRP A 208 -3.31 0.75 -10.08
N LEU A 209 -3.48 -0.15 -9.10
CA LEU A 209 -2.38 -0.96 -8.54
C LEU A 209 -1.71 -1.82 -9.62
N LYS A 210 -2.52 -2.51 -10.44
CA LYS A 210 -2.07 -3.33 -11.55
C LYS A 210 -1.20 -2.52 -12.51
N ALA A 211 -1.66 -1.34 -12.91
CA ALA A 211 -0.90 -0.46 -13.78
C ALA A 211 0.41 0.01 -13.14
N VAL A 212 0.40 0.41 -11.86
CA VAL A 212 1.59 0.90 -11.15
C VAL A 212 2.64 -0.19 -10.99
N HIS A 213 2.25 -1.40 -10.57
CA HIS A 213 3.18 -2.52 -10.43
C HIS A 213 3.72 -2.96 -11.79
N ALA A 214 2.90 -3.04 -12.83
CA ALA A 214 3.37 -3.31 -14.19
C ALA A 214 4.41 -2.28 -14.66
N LYS A 215 4.24 -1.00 -14.27
CA LYS A 215 5.13 0.08 -14.67
C LYS A 215 6.42 0.18 -13.87
N TYR A 216 6.40 -0.04 -12.56
CA TYR A 216 7.53 0.30 -11.69
C TYR A 216 8.19 -0.89 -10.99
N SER A 217 7.64 -2.10 -11.09
CA SER A 217 8.20 -3.29 -10.43
C SER A 217 9.64 -3.63 -10.85
N PHE A 218 10.07 -3.23 -12.04
CA PHE A 218 11.44 -3.48 -12.51
C PHE A 218 12.50 -2.54 -11.88
N TYR A 219 12.10 -1.44 -11.23
CA TYR A 219 13.05 -0.59 -10.54
C TYR A 219 13.49 -1.23 -9.21
N GLU A 220 14.79 -1.21 -8.95
CA GLU A 220 15.35 -1.79 -7.71
C GLU A 220 14.98 -1.01 -6.46
N ASP A 221 14.79 0.30 -6.60
CA ASP A 221 14.40 1.19 -5.52
C ASP A 221 12.87 1.31 -5.35
N TYR A 222 12.08 0.50 -6.06
CA TYR A 222 10.64 0.43 -5.87
C TYR A 222 10.27 -0.49 -4.70
N LEU A 223 9.77 0.12 -3.61
CA LEU A 223 9.23 -0.60 -2.44
C LEU A 223 7.83 -1.15 -2.71
N GLY A 224 7.01 -0.42 -3.47
CA GLY A 224 5.57 -0.66 -3.59
C GLY A 224 4.81 0.64 -3.85
N CYS A 225 3.49 0.57 -3.76
CA CYS A 225 2.60 1.71 -3.98
C CYS A 225 1.50 1.78 -2.92
N THR A 226 0.78 2.91 -2.88
CA THR A 226 -0.36 3.09 -1.98
C THR A 226 -1.51 3.80 -2.67
N LEU A 227 -2.74 3.37 -2.35
CA LEU A 227 -3.96 4.02 -2.84
C LEU A 227 -4.24 5.38 -2.15
N ARG A 228 -3.47 5.72 -1.12
CA ARG A 228 -3.58 7.00 -0.43
C ARG A 228 -3.04 8.14 -1.30
N LEU A 229 -3.79 9.24 -1.41
CA LEU A 229 -3.37 10.41 -2.20
C LEU A 229 -2.14 11.15 -1.64
N LEU A 230 -2.00 11.27 -0.32
CA LEU A 230 -0.93 12.06 0.32
C LEU A 230 -0.53 11.47 1.66
N SER A 231 0.78 11.43 1.94
CA SER A 231 1.30 11.05 3.25
C SER A 231 1.01 12.14 4.30
N PRO A 232 0.34 11.83 5.43
CA PRO A 232 -0.04 12.81 6.45
C PRO A 232 1.16 13.28 7.29
N VAL A 233 2.32 12.62 7.17
CA VAL A 233 3.52 12.92 7.96
C VAL A 233 4.14 14.26 7.55
N HIS A 234 3.92 14.67 6.30
CA HIS A 234 4.38 15.94 5.76
C HIS A 234 3.26 16.59 4.94
N PRO A 235 2.58 17.64 5.44
CA PRO A 235 1.73 18.49 4.63
C PRO A 235 2.62 19.33 3.71
N MET A 236 3.33 18.67 2.79
CA MET A 236 4.20 19.33 1.85
C MET A 236 3.39 19.79 0.67
N LYS A 237 3.64 21.02 0.27
CA LYS A 237 3.30 21.53 -1.05
C LYS A 237 4.25 20.86 -2.04
N ILE A 238 4.08 19.57 -2.28
CA ILE A 238 4.83 18.85 -3.30
C ILE A 238 4.40 19.47 -4.62
N LYS A 239 5.27 20.28 -5.22
CA LYS A 239 5.08 20.78 -6.57
C LYS A 239 5.56 19.69 -7.51
N LEU A 240 4.63 18.88 -7.99
CA LEU A 240 4.91 17.92 -9.04
C LEU A 240 5.01 18.66 -10.37
N ALA A 241 5.90 18.21 -11.24
CA ALA A 241 6.03 18.77 -12.56
C ALA A 241 4.83 18.33 -13.43
N GLY A 242 4.18 19.27 -14.10
CA GLY A 242 3.26 18.99 -15.22
C GLY A 242 2.08 18.05 -14.93
N ASN A 243 1.91 17.06 -15.81
CA ASN A 243 0.79 16.12 -15.93
C ASN A 243 1.10 14.73 -15.33
N GLU A 244 2.08 14.61 -14.42
CA GLU A 244 2.41 13.33 -13.78
C GLU A 244 1.26 12.83 -12.90
N SER A 245 0.75 11.62 -13.16
CA SER A 245 -0.34 11.04 -12.36
C SER A 245 0.13 10.44 -11.03
N VAL A 246 1.43 10.31 -10.84
CA VAL A 246 2.07 9.68 -9.68
C VAL A 246 3.40 10.33 -9.34
N PHE A 247 3.87 10.11 -8.12
CA PHE A 247 5.21 10.47 -7.67
C PHE A 247 5.75 9.40 -6.70
N MET A 248 7.06 9.38 -6.49
CA MET A 248 7.72 8.47 -5.55
C MET A 248 8.15 9.22 -4.28
N HIS A 249 7.98 8.60 -3.12
CA HIS A 249 8.32 9.19 -1.83
C HIS A 249 8.99 8.15 -0.92
N ARG A 250 10.04 8.53 -0.18
CA ARG A 250 10.77 7.59 0.70
C ARG A 250 9.97 7.11 1.91
N VAL A 251 9.15 7.98 2.48
CA VAL A 251 8.16 7.59 3.49
C VAL A 251 7.06 6.77 2.83
N PHE A 252 6.88 5.51 3.26
CA PHE A 252 5.76 4.68 2.87
C PHE A 252 4.49 4.97 3.71
N SER A 253 3.34 4.52 3.22
CA SER A 253 2.04 4.63 3.90
C SER A 253 1.70 3.29 4.53
N THR A 254 1.17 3.26 5.75
CA THR A 254 0.53 2.05 6.32
C THR A 254 -0.93 1.93 5.92
N HIS A 255 -1.45 2.85 5.12
CA HIS A 255 -2.85 2.90 4.73
C HIS A 255 -2.96 2.47 3.27
N ALA A 256 -3.72 1.40 2.99
CA ALA A 256 -3.90 0.84 1.66
C ALA A 256 -2.57 0.67 0.91
N PHE A 257 -1.64 -0.09 1.51
CA PHE A 257 -0.29 -0.29 1.01
C PHE A 257 -0.16 -1.59 0.24
N SER A 258 0.50 -1.52 -0.92
CA SER A 258 0.72 -2.64 -1.82
C SER A 258 2.21 -2.78 -2.12
N PRO A 259 2.95 -3.59 -1.34
CA PRO A 259 4.39 -3.75 -1.54
C PRO A 259 4.73 -4.50 -2.82
N LYS A 260 5.96 -4.29 -3.34
CA LYS A 260 6.60 -5.22 -4.28
C LYS A 260 6.86 -6.55 -3.54
N PRO A 261 6.34 -7.70 -4.00
CA PRO A 261 6.46 -8.98 -3.28
C PRO A 261 7.88 -9.33 -2.84
N ALA A 262 8.86 -9.24 -3.76
CA ALA A 262 10.26 -9.49 -3.45
C ALA A 262 10.82 -8.60 -2.32
N LYS A 263 10.49 -7.30 -2.30
CA LYS A 263 10.97 -6.36 -1.27
C LYS A 263 10.26 -6.60 0.06
N TRP A 264 8.98 -6.97 0.05
CA TRP A 264 8.27 -7.38 1.27
C TRP A 264 8.91 -8.61 1.92
N ARG A 265 9.21 -9.64 1.12
CA ARG A 265 9.89 -10.86 1.57
C ARG A 265 11.26 -10.57 2.16
N GLN A 266 12.04 -9.70 1.50
CA GLN A 266 13.34 -9.23 2.02
C GLN A 266 13.18 -8.51 3.36
N PHE A 267 12.19 -7.62 3.47
CA PHE A 267 11.89 -6.93 4.72
C PHE A 267 11.49 -7.89 5.83
N GLN A 268 10.66 -8.90 5.57
CA GLN A 268 10.28 -9.91 6.55
C GLN A 268 11.50 -10.69 7.07
N ASN A 269 12.36 -11.16 6.17
CA ASN A 269 13.60 -11.86 6.53
C ASN A 269 14.55 -10.96 7.32
N TRP A 270 14.69 -9.71 6.90
CA TRP A 270 15.48 -8.71 7.62
C TRP A 270 14.92 -8.46 9.01
N PHE A 271 13.61 -8.22 9.13
CA PHE A 271 12.95 -7.97 10.40
C PHE A 271 13.14 -9.15 11.37
N ALA A 272 12.88 -10.38 10.92
CA ALA A 272 13.04 -11.60 11.71
C ALA A 272 14.45 -11.73 12.31
N SER A 273 15.48 -11.34 11.55
CA SER A 273 16.88 -11.41 12.00
C SER A 273 17.35 -10.21 12.85
N HIS A 274 16.62 -9.09 12.87
CA HIS A 274 17.04 -7.85 13.53
C HIS A 274 16.21 -7.49 14.77
N TRP A 275 14.92 -7.85 14.82
CA TRP A 275 14.02 -7.30 15.84
C TRP A 275 14.35 -7.75 17.27
N LYS A 276 14.95 -8.94 17.43
CA LYS A 276 15.43 -9.48 18.72
C LYS A 276 16.86 -9.06 19.06
N ARG A 277 17.56 -8.31 18.21
CA ARG A 277 18.95 -7.91 18.48
C ARG A 277 18.98 -6.85 19.57
N ASN A 278 19.66 -7.18 20.67
CA ASN A 278 19.85 -6.27 21.78
C ASN A 278 20.50 -4.96 21.33
N GLY A 279 19.88 -3.84 21.71
CA GLY A 279 20.39 -2.49 21.43
C GLY A 279 20.09 -1.95 20.02
N PHE A 280 19.55 -2.76 19.09
CA PHE A 280 19.19 -2.25 17.77
C PHE A 280 17.96 -1.33 17.84
N LYS A 281 18.03 -0.19 17.14
CA LYS A 281 16.97 0.82 17.09
C LYS A 281 16.73 1.27 15.65
N PRO A 282 15.50 1.18 15.11
CA PRO A 282 15.18 1.55 13.73
C PRO A 282 15.03 3.07 13.59
N TYR A 283 16.05 3.83 13.98
CA TYR A 283 16.04 5.29 13.88
C TYR A 283 16.44 5.76 12.49
N VAL A 284 15.60 6.59 11.89
CA VAL A 284 15.92 7.33 10.67
C VAL A 284 16.19 8.79 11.05
N PRO A 285 17.35 9.37 10.70
CA PRO A 285 17.67 10.76 11.03
C PRO A 285 16.66 11.75 10.43
N GLY A 286 16.38 12.84 11.14
CA GLY A 286 15.61 13.98 10.61
C GLY A 286 14.09 13.78 10.46
N ILE A 287 13.56 12.56 10.58
CA ILE A 287 12.12 12.33 10.34
C ILE A 287 11.29 12.31 11.64
N ARG A 288 10.07 12.85 11.54
CA ARG A 288 9.10 12.87 12.64
C ARG A 288 8.77 11.48 13.23
N PRO A 289 8.62 10.41 12.44
CA PRO A 289 8.38 9.07 12.97
C PRO A 289 9.44 8.59 13.97
N THR A 290 10.71 8.93 13.79
CA THR A 290 11.77 8.61 14.78
C THR A 290 11.50 9.26 16.14
N SER A 291 11.02 10.50 16.17
CA SER A 291 10.64 11.18 17.42
C SER A 291 9.42 10.54 18.10
N TRP A 292 8.48 10.03 17.31
CA TRP A 292 7.35 9.25 17.83
C TRP A 292 7.81 7.93 18.44
N TYR A 293 8.67 7.20 17.74
CA TYR A 293 9.22 5.93 18.21
C TYR A 293 9.96 6.07 19.54
N LYS A 294 10.80 7.09 19.68
CA LYS A 294 11.47 7.43 20.95
C LYS A 294 10.47 7.69 22.09
N SER A 295 9.28 8.21 21.78
CA SER A 295 8.20 8.37 22.77
C SER A 295 7.55 7.04 23.15
N PHE A 296 7.39 6.11 22.21
CA PHE A 296 6.91 4.74 22.49
C PHE A 296 7.94 3.93 23.29
N GLU A 297 9.23 4.11 23.03
CA GLU A 297 10.31 3.48 23.80
C GLU A 297 10.28 3.85 25.27
N LYS A 298 10.14 5.14 25.57
CA LYS A 298 10.00 5.62 26.96
C LYS A 298 8.81 4.99 27.70
N LYS A 299 7.81 4.52 26.96
CA LYS A 299 6.59 3.89 27.48
C LYS A 299 6.59 2.36 27.33
N ASN A 300 7.67 1.76 26.84
CA ASN A 300 7.77 0.34 26.52
C ASN A 300 6.62 -0.18 25.59
N THR A 301 6.21 0.62 24.62
CA THR A 301 5.07 0.33 23.70
C THR A 301 5.48 0.40 22.22
N THR A 302 6.74 0.10 21.91
CA THR A 302 7.28 0.15 20.54
C THR A 302 6.63 -0.82 19.57
N HIS A 303 6.03 -1.90 20.06
CA HIS A 303 5.29 -2.88 19.25
C HIS A 303 4.06 -2.27 18.55
N HIS A 304 3.59 -1.10 18.98
CA HIS A 304 2.54 -0.35 18.28
C HIS A 304 3.02 0.37 17.02
N MET A 305 4.34 0.47 16.79
CA MET A 305 4.91 1.27 15.71
C MET A 305 5.84 0.43 14.82
N TRP A 306 5.30 -0.68 14.31
CA TRP A 306 6.00 -1.57 13.37
C TRP A 306 6.51 -0.81 12.14
N SER A 307 5.79 0.22 11.72
CA SER A 307 6.12 1.05 10.56
C SER A 307 7.51 1.68 10.64
N MET A 308 8.06 1.92 11.83
CA MET A 308 9.45 2.38 11.94
C MET A 308 10.46 1.39 11.40
N TRP A 309 10.21 0.10 11.55
CA TRP A 309 11.11 -0.93 11.04
C TRP A 309 11.13 -0.92 9.52
N MET A 310 9.97 -0.75 8.88
CA MET A 310 9.88 -0.60 7.43
C MET A 310 10.49 0.73 6.95
N LEU A 311 10.29 1.84 7.68
CA LEU A 311 10.93 3.12 7.35
C LEU A 311 12.45 3.01 7.43
N TYR A 312 12.98 2.35 8.46
CA TYR A 312 14.41 2.12 8.59
C TYR A 312 14.96 1.20 7.49
N PHE A 313 14.27 0.10 7.20
CA PHE A 313 14.62 -0.78 6.09
C PHE A 313 14.66 -0.01 4.76
N SER A 314 13.63 0.77 4.47
CA SER A 314 13.56 1.63 3.27
C SER A 314 14.66 2.69 3.24
N TYR A 315 15.05 3.23 4.40
CA TYR A 315 16.16 4.16 4.53
C TYR A 315 17.51 3.52 4.19
N VAL A 316 17.78 2.31 4.69
CA VAL A 316 19.03 1.61 4.39
C VAL A 316 19.07 1.15 2.93
N GLU A 317 17.97 0.61 2.43
CA GLU A 317 17.84 0.06 1.08
C GLU A 317 17.53 1.15 0.01
N GLN A 318 17.47 2.42 0.40
CA GLN A 318 17.20 3.57 -0.48
C GLN A 318 15.89 3.48 -1.28
N LEU A 319 14.85 2.86 -0.71
CA LEU A 319 13.61 2.55 -1.42
C LEU A 319 12.60 3.72 -1.43
N PHE A 320 11.70 3.68 -2.41
CA PHE A 320 10.62 4.64 -2.63
C PHE A 320 9.27 3.93 -2.77
N THR A 321 8.22 4.59 -2.29
CA THR A 321 6.82 4.19 -2.47
C THR A 321 6.15 5.10 -3.48
N VAL A 322 5.39 4.53 -4.42
CA VAL A 322 4.59 5.31 -5.38
C VAL A 322 3.27 5.77 -4.75
N TYR A 323 2.97 7.05 -4.92
CA TYR A 323 1.74 7.72 -4.51
C TYR A 323 1.01 8.26 -5.73
N SER A 324 -0.32 8.31 -5.64
CA SER A 324 -1.16 8.99 -6.63
C SER A 324 -1.09 10.51 -6.47
N ASN A 325 -1.01 11.25 -7.58
CA ASN A 325 -1.01 12.71 -7.56
C ASN A 325 -2.44 13.27 -7.38
N PRO A 326 -2.76 13.94 -6.26
CA PRO A 326 -4.11 14.46 -5.98
C PRO A 326 -4.60 15.51 -6.97
N ASP A 327 -3.71 16.20 -7.69
CA ASP A 327 -4.08 17.25 -8.63
C ASP A 327 -4.69 16.69 -9.92
N ILE A 328 -4.37 15.45 -10.29
CA ILE A 328 -4.97 14.76 -11.45
C ILE A 328 -6.42 14.36 -11.17
N PHE A 329 -6.75 14.09 -9.91
CA PHE A 329 -8.09 13.66 -9.48
C PHE A 329 -9.01 14.84 -9.10
N VAL A 330 -8.68 16.07 -9.51
CA VAL A 330 -9.54 17.23 -9.28
C VAL A 330 -10.66 17.27 -10.30
N ILE A 331 -11.90 17.08 -9.85
CA ILE A 331 -13.07 17.45 -10.64
C ILE A 331 -13.19 18.98 -10.56
N LYS A 332 -12.93 19.67 -11.68
CA LYS A 332 -13.47 21.04 -11.84
C LYS A 332 -14.99 20.86 -11.94
N ALA A 333 -15.71 21.15 -10.86
CA ALA A 333 -17.16 21.23 -10.92
C ALA A 333 -17.52 22.38 -11.88
N SER A 334 -17.79 22.07 -13.14
CA SER A 334 -18.40 23.00 -14.08
C SER A 334 -19.86 23.13 -13.70
N THR A 335 -20.19 24.01 -12.77
CA THR A 335 -21.58 24.39 -12.53
C THR A 335 -22.03 25.32 -13.65
N ASN A 336 -22.57 24.76 -14.73
CA ASN A 336 -23.53 25.42 -15.60
C ASN A 336 -24.64 24.41 -15.93
N PHE A 337 -25.44 24.06 -14.92
CA PHE A 337 -26.78 23.53 -15.13
C PHE A 337 -27.75 24.67 -14.81
N SER A 338 -27.99 25.54 -15.80
CA SER A 338 -29.12 26.46 -15.78
C SER A 338 -30.36 25.68 -16.20
N TYR A 339 -31.21 25.32 -15.24
CA TYR A 339 -32.59 24.96 -15.55
C TYR A 339 -33.27 26.21 -16.12
N THR A 340 -33.49 26.25 -17.43
CA THR A 340 -34.45 27.17 -18.04
C THR A 340 -35.84 26.62 -17.81
N THR A 341 -36.55 27.15 -16.81
CA THR A 341 -38.01 27.07 -16.78
C THR A 341 -38.58 28.14 -17.72
N PRO A 342 -39.58 27.82 -18.56
CA PRO A 342 -40.23 28.80 -19.39
C PRO A 342 -41.30 29.59 -18.62
N SER A 343 -41.51 30.81 -19.10
CA SER A 343 -42.70 31.67 -18.98
C SER A 343 -42.82 32.68 -17.83
N HIS A 344 -42.92 33.96 -18.27
CA HIS A 344 -43.77 35.05 -17.79
C HIS A 344 -43.93 35.27 -16.28
N VAL A 345 -43.42 36.40 -15.79
CA VAL A 345 -44.18 37.47 -15.11
C VAL A 345 -43.27 38.71 -14.95
N ASN A 346 -43.76 39.85 -15.42
CA ASN A 346 -43.21 41.18 -15.16
C ASN A 346 -43.26 41.50 -13.67
N LYS A 347 -42.10 41.77 -13.05
CA LYS A 347 -41.96 42.76 -11.96
C LYS A 347 -40.48 43.07 -11.72
N SER A 348 -40.15 44.34 -11.88
CA SER A 348 -38.87 44.96 -11.54
C SER A 348 -38.62 44.84 -10.03
N VAL A 349 -37.84 43.84 -9.63
CA VAL A 349 -37.23 43.75 -8.30
C VAL A 349 -35.75 44.06 -8.46
N LYS A 350 -35.28 45.16 -7.86
CA LYS A 350 -33.84 45.44 -7.71
C LYS A 350 -33.21 44.31 -6.90
N LEU A 351 -32.58 43.36 -7.59
CA LEU A 351 -31.70 42.37 -6.98
C LEU A 351 -30.41 43.07 -6.55
N ASN A 352 -30.29 43.33 -5.24
CA ASN A 352 -28.99 43.58 -4.63
C ASN A 352 -28.16 42.30 -4.75
N ALA A 353 -27.27 42.27 -5.75
CA ALA A 353 -26.29 41.23 -5.92
C ALA A 353 -25.21 41.34 -4.83
N THR A 354 -25.50 40.83 -3.63
CA THR A 354 -24.44 40.42 -2.72
C THR A 354 -23.83 39.16 -3.31
N SER A 355 -22.79 39.36 -4.12
CA SER A 355 -21.85 38.30 -4.51
C SER A 355 -21.23 37.73 -3.25
N LYS A 356 -21.91 36.77 -2.61
CA LYS A 356 -21.25 35.82 -1.73
C LYS A 356 -20.31 35.06 -2.64
N ASN A 357 -19.01 35.33 -2.51
CA ASN A 357 -17.93 34.48 -3.00
C ASN A 357 -18.23 33.05 -2.57
N LEU A 358 -18.93 32.31 -3.43
CA LEU A 358 -19.16 30.89 -3.28
C LEU A 358 -17.81 30.26 -3.58
N GLN A 359 -16.94 30.15 -2.56
CA GLN A 359 -15.71 29.38 -2.68
C GLN A 359 -16.12 27.95 -3.03
N ILE A 360 -16.07 27.62 -4.32
CA ILE A 360 -16.25 26.26 -4.81
C ILE A 360 -15.13 25.44 -4.17
N LYS A 361 -15.47 24.71 -3.11
CA LYS A 361 -14.56 23.76 -2.48
C LYS A 361 -14.36 22.63 -3.47
N LYS A 362 -13.21 22.64 -4.16
CA LYS A 362 -12.75 21.50 -4.96
C LYS A 362 -12.77 20.27 -4.06
N LYS A 363 -13.58 19.27 -4.41
CA LYS A 363 -13.50 17.94 -3.81
C LYS A 363 -12.61 17.10 -4.70
N HIS A 364 -11.61 16.46 -4.11
CA HIS A 364 -10.75 15.54 -4.83
C HIS A 364 -11.48 14.19 -4.99
N LYS A 365 -11.16 13.45 -6.06
CA LYS A 365 -11.47 12.02 -6.15
C LYS A 365 -10.30 11.20 -5.61
N CYS A 366 -10.56 10.10 -4.93
CA CYS A 366 -9.54 9.27 -4.28
C CYS A 366 -9.67 7.81 -4.64
N LEU A 367 -8.55 7.10 -4.67
CA LEU A 367 -8.53 5.64 -4.74
C LEU A 367 -8.77 4.99 -3.36
N ASN A 368 -8.49 5.71 -2.27
CA ASN A 368 -8.75 5.29 -0.91
C ASN A 368 -9.16 6.47 -0.02
N ASN A 369 -10.05 6.22 0.93
CA ASN A 369 -10.44 7.18 1.95
C ASN A 369 -10.28 6.58 3.35
N ASP A 370 -9.64 7.33 4.24
CA ASP A 370 -9.52 6.97 5.66
C ASP A 370 -10.71 7.53 6.42
N ARG A 371 -11.41 6.69 7.19
CA ARG A 371 -12.42 7.21 8.10
C ARG A 371 -11.79 7.66 9.41
N GLN A 372 -12.02 8.92 9.73
CA GLN A 372 -11.71 9.45 11.05
C GLN A 372 -12.84 9.09 12.02
N GLU A 373 -12.84 7.86 12.55
CA GLU A 373 -13.78 7.48 13.59
C GLU A 373 -13.31 7.96 14.98
N LYS A 374 -14.27 8.22 15.87
CA LYS A 374 -13.98 8.60 17.25
C LYS A 374 -13.24 7.44 17.95
N GLY A 375 -12.05 7.73 18.47
CA GLY A 375 -11.25 6.77 19.26
C GLY A 375 -9.95 6.32 18.62
N LEU A 376 -9.73 6.56 17.31
CA LEU A 376 -8.51 6.12 16.60
C LEU A 376 -7.40 7.18 16.54
N HIS A 377 -7.79 8.44 16.35
CA HIS A 377 -6.83 9.52 16.08
C HIS A 377 -7.02 10.76 16.96
N PHE A 378 -8.04 10.78 17.81
CA PHE A 378 -8.28 11.88 18.75
C PHE A 378 -7.83 11.47 20.15
N SER A 379 -6.69 12.00 20.58
CA SER A 379 -6.36 12.03 22.00
C SER A 379 -7.48 12.77 22.74
N ALA A 380 -7.92 12.22 23.86
CA ALA A 380 -9.01 12.73 24.69
C ALA A 380 -8.86 14.20 25.18
N SER A 381 -7.76 14.88 24.86
CA SER A 381 -7.46 16.26 25.32
C SER A 381 -8.18 17.39 24.57
N LYS A 382 -9.02 17.10 23.58
CA LYS A 382 -9.87 18.13 22.91
C LYS A 382 -11.32 17.69 22.77
N GLN A 383 -11.93 17.18 23.84
CA GLN A 383 -13.39 17.14 23.96
C GLN A 383 -13.93 18.52 24.33
N ASN A 384 -13.91 19.46 23.38
CA ASN A 384 -14.85 20.59 23.44
C ASN A 384 -16.16 20.15 22.78
N ASN A 385 -17.26 20.31 23.53
CA ASN A 385 -18.64 19.85 23.31
C ASN A 385 -19.35 20.30 22.01
N LYS A 386 -18.64 20.63 20.92
CA LYS A 386 -19.21 21.19 19.68
C LYS A 386 -19.30 20.24 18.48
N LEU A 387 -18.92 18.97 18.61
CA LEU A 387 -19.02 17.97 17.52
C LEU A 387 -20.02 16.86 17.89
N LYS A 388 -21.30 17.23 18.05
CA LYS A 388 -22.41 16.29 18.28
C LYS A 388 -22.93 15.60 17.01
N ASN A 389 -22.55 16.04 15.81
CA ASN A 389 -22.89 15.34 14.55
C ASN A 389 -21.60 14.86 13.88
N ALA A 390 -21.11 13.69 14.30
CA ALA A 390 -19.80 13.15 13.92
C ALA A 390 -19.82 12.25 12.67
N GLN A 391 -20.86 12.33 11.83
CA GLN A 391 -20.90 11.64 10.53
C GLN A 391 -20.30 12.47 9.39
N ASP A 392 -20.03 13.77 9.60
CA ASP A 392 -19.57 14.70 8.57
C ASP A 392 -18.30 15.48 8.99
N VAL A 393 -17.27 14.78 9.51
CA VAL A 393 -15.93 15.37 9.43
C VAL A 393 -15.62 15.46 7.93
N LYS A 394 -15.73 16.69 7.39
CA LYS A 394 -15.55 17.05 5.97
C LYS A 394 -14.54 16.12 5.30
N ARG A 395 -15.04 15.11 4.60
CA ARG A 395 -14.21 14.28 3.72
C ARG A 395 -13.69 15.23 2.65
N ASN A 396 -12.38 15.46 2.64
CA ASN A 396 -11.74 16.27 1.60
C ASN A 396 -11.71 15.53 0.24
N CYS A 397 -12.18 14.28 0.22
CA CYS A 397 -12.18 13.42 -0.93
C CYS A 397 -13.45 12.57 -1.04
N ILE A 398 -13.86 12.28 -2.27
CA ILE A 398 -14.90 11.30 -2.61
C ILE A 398 -14.22 10.15 -3.35
N LEU A 399 -14.64 8.90 -3.14
CA LEU A 399 -14.07 7.78 -3.89
C LEU A 399 -14.26 7.97 -5.40
N LEU A 400 -13.23 7.58 -6.15
CA LEU A 400 -13.24 7.60 -7.61
C LEU A 400 -14.27 6.58 -8.12
N ASP A 401 -15.21 7.05 -8.93
CA ASP A 401 -16.40 6.34 -9.43
C ASP A 401 -16.46 6.28 -10.97
N PHE A 402 -15.57 6.99 -11.67
CA PHE A 402 -15.30 6.83 -13.10
C PHE A 402 -13.81 6.56 -13.36
N TRP A 403 -13.51 5.91 -14.47
CA TRP A 403 -12.13 5.71 -14.95
C TRP A 403 -11.78 6.69 -16.07
N ASP A 404 -10.54 7.13 -16.10
CA ASP A 404 -9.97 7.98 -17.15
C ASP A 404 -8.51 7.54 -17.34
N GLU A 405 -8.11 7.31 -18.60
CA GLU A 405 -6.76 6.84 -18.93
C GLU A 405 -5.66 7.78 -18.42
N LYS A 406 -5.98 9.06 -18.17
CA LYS A 406 -5.02 9.99 -17.57
C LYS A 406 -4.54 9.58 -16.17
N PHE A 407 -5.30 8.74 -15.46
CA PHE A 407 -4.93 8.26 -14.12
C PHE A 407 -3.71 7.34 -14.14
N VAL A 408 -3.40 6.74 -15.30
CA VAL A 408 -2.28 5.82 -15.50
C VAL A 408 -1.22 6.35 -16.48
N LEU A 409 -1.17 7.67 -16.68
CA LEU A 409 -0.09 8.33 -17.42
C LEU A 409 1.17 8.45 -16.57
N PHE A 410 1.95 7.37 -16.59
CA PHE A 410 3.15 7.21 -15.77
C PHE A 410 4.43 7.63 -16.51
N SER A 411 5.19 8.55 -15.89
CA SER A 411 6.49 9.01 -16.38
C SER A 411 7.57 7.94 -16.19
N ASN A 412 8.51 7.83 -17.14
CA ASN A 412 9.75 7.06 -16.92
C ASN A 412 10.70 7.78 -15.95
N ASN A 413 10.62 9.10 -15.90
CA ASN A 413 11.41 9.97 -15.03
C ASN A 413 10.51 10.49 -13.91
N ILE A 414 9.91 9.58 -13.17
CA ILE A 414 8.99 9.91 -12.07
C ILE A 414 9.68 10.81 -11.04
N THR A 415 9.00 11.90 -10.65
CA THR A 415 9.46 12.76 -9.56
C THR A 415 9.65 11.94 -8.28
N LYS A 416 10.86 11.95 -7.72
CA LYS A 416 11.22 11.31 -6.45
C LYS A 416 11.37 12.34 -5.33
N ILE A 417 10.81 12.04 -4.17
CA ILE A 417 10.74 12.94 -3.02
C ILE A 417 11.44 12.28 -1.82
N ASP A 418 12.39 12.99 -1.23
CA ASP A 418 13.21 12.53 -0.10
C ASP A 418 12.45 12.65 1.24
N TRP A 419 13.11 12.30 2.35
CA TRP A 419 12.56 12.29 3.71
C TRP A 419 12.10 13.66 4.22
N ASP A 420 12.80 14.72 3.82
CA ASP A 420 12.48 16.13 4.08
C ASP A 420 11.56 16.74 3.01
N GLY A 421 11.25 15.92 2.01
CA GLY A 421 10.55 16.17 0.77
C GLY A 421 11.20 17.14 -0.22
N GLY A 422 12.51 17.32 -0.13
CA GLY A 422 13.29 17.73 -1.29
C GLY A 422 13.11 16.76 -2.46
N GLN A 423 13.24 17.25 -3.69
CA GLN A 423 13.29 16.38 -4.85
C GLN A 423 14.64 15.69 -4.93
N VAL A 424 14.64 14.38 -5.19
CA VAL A 424 15.84 13.60 -5.48
C VAL A 424 16.02 13.60 -6.99
N PHE A 425 17.09 14.24 -7.46
CA PHE A 425 17.48 14.16 -8.87
C PHE A 425 18.27 12.86 -9.09
N PRO A 426 17.99 12.13 -10.19
CA PRO A 426 18.66 10.87 -10.52
C PRO A 426 20.17 11.02 -10.71
#